data_AF-A0A9E3K408-F1
#
_entry.id   AF-A0A9E3K408-F1
#
_cell.length_a   1.000
_cell.length_b   1.000
_cell.length_c   1.000
_cell.angle_alpha   90.00
_cell.angle_beta   90.00
_cell.angle_gamma   90.00
#
_symmetry.space_group_name_H-M   'P 1'
#
loop_
_entity.id
_entity.type
_entity.pdbx_description
1 polymer ?
#
loop_
_entity_poly.entity_id
_entity_poly.type
_entity_poly.pdbx_seq_one_letter_code
_entity_poly.pdbx_strand_id
1 'polypeptide(L)'
;MKQENASAELPASALIDRRIADLGDWRGAALARVRALIHEAVPGVEEEWKWMGTPVWSSQGILCTGESYKSHVKLTFLKGASLEDPSGLFNSSLDGNARRAIDIHEGEELDA
;
A
#
# COMPACT_ATOMS: atom_id res chain seq x y z
N MET A 1 -28.87 5.88 13.67
CA MET A 1 -27.81 6.88 13.88
C MET A 1 -26.48 6.15 13.86
N LYS A 2 -25.60 6.49 12.91
CA LYS A 2 -24.28 5.89 12.78
C LYS A 2 -23.46 6.35 14.00
N GLN A 3 -22.95 5.41 14.78
CA GLN A 3 -22.02 5.75 15.87
C GLN A 3 -20.69 6.14 15.24
N GLU A 4 -20.44 7.44 15.18
CA GLU A 4 -19.10 8.01 15.08
C GLU A 4 -18.42 7.79 16.43
N ASN A 5 -17.54 6.79 16.48
CA ASN A 5 -16.79 6.48 17.69
C ASN A 5 -15.54 7.37 17.72
N ALA A 6 -15.66 8.54 18.34
CA ALA A 6 -14.55 9.43 18.61
C ALA A 6 -13.69 8.92 19.78
N SER A 7 -13.06 7.76 19.63
CA SER A 7 -11.74 7.56 20.21
C SER A 7 -10.79 8.42 19.40
N ALA A 8 -9.84 9.12 20.03
CA ALA A 8 -8.75 9.77 19.30
C ALA A 8 -7.83 8.67 18.71
N GLU A 9 -8.34 7.96 17.71
CA GLU A 9 -7.57 7.05 16.88
C GLU A 9 -6.55 7.93 16.16
N LEU A 10 -5.28 7.56 16.28
CA LEU A 10 -4.21 8.23 15.55
C LEU A 10 -4.61 8.32 14.07
N PRO A 11 -4.32 9.45 13.39
CA PRO A 11 -4.59 9.55 11.97
C PRO A 11 -3.89 8.40 11.24
N ALA A 12 -4.50 7.90 10.15
CA ALA A 12 -3.95 6.77 9.40
C ALA A 12 -2.48 6.99 9.02
N SER A 13 -2.11 8.22 8.67
CA SER A 13 -0.73 8.61 8.39
C SER A 13 0.24 8.31 9.54
N ALA A 14 -0.14 8.60 10.79
CA ALA A 14 0.67 8.32 11.97
C ALA A 14 0.73 6.82 12.29
N LEU A 15 -0.34 6.07 12.00
CA LEU A 15 -0.32 4.60 12.13
C LEU A 15 0.61 3.96 11.09
N ILE A 16 0.63 4.49 9.87
CA ILE A 16 1.55 4.06 8.81
C ILE A 16 2.99 4.43 9.18
N ASP A 17 3.26 5.64 9.70
CA ASP A 17 4.58 6.03 10.21
C ASP A 17 5.08 5.04 11.27
N ARG A 18 4.22 4.72 12.23
CA ARG A 18 4.54 3.73 13.27
C ARG A 18 4.80 2.36 12.66
N ARG A 19 4.00 1.90 11.70
CA ARG A 19 4.20 0.60 11.04
C ARG A 19 5.55 0.53 10.34
N ILE A 20 5.93 1.59 9.63
CA ILE A 20 7.22 1.72 8.96
C ILE A 20 8.36 1.61 9.99
N ALA A 21 8.25 2.33 11.10
CA ALA A 21 9.24 2.29 12.17
C ALA A 21 9.32 0.91 12.85
N ASP A 22 8.17 0.29 13.16
CA ASP A 22 8.08 -1.00 13.85
C ASP A 22 8.62 -2.17 12.99
N LEU A 23 8.67 -2.04 11.66
CA LEU A 23 9.27 -3.05 10.78
C LEU A 23 10.79 -3.19 11.01
N GLY A 24 11.48 -2.09 11.32
CA GLY A 24 12.88 -2.07 11.75
C GLY A 24 13.93 -2.57 10.75
N ASP A 25 13.52 -2.91 9.52
CA ASP A 25 14.38 -3.46 8.46
C ASP A 25 14.04 -2.86 7.09
N TRP A 26 14.59 -3.45 6.02
CA TRP A 26 14.43 -2.99 4.63
C TRP A 26 12.97 -2.85 4.20
N ARG A 27 12.04 -3.61 4.79
CA ARG A 27 10.61 -3.54 4.46
C ARG A 27 10.00 -2.21 4.88
N GLY A 28 10.47 -1.65 6.00
CA GLY A 28 10.08 -0.31 6.43
C GLY A 28 10.50 0.75 5.41
N ALA A 29 11.76 0.69 4.96
CA ALA A 29 12.28 1.59 3.93
C ALA A 29 11.54 1.45 2.59
N ALA A 30 11.27 0.21 2.15
CA ALA A 30 10.50 -0.05 0.94
C ALA A 30 9.08 0.49 1.05
N LEU A 31 8.38 0.25 2.17
CA LEU A 31 7.02 0.75 2.39
C LEU A 31 6.96 2.29 2.46
N ALA A 32 7.96 2.93 3.07
CA ALA A 32 8.10 4.39 3.07
C ALA A 32 8.33 4.95 1.66
N ARG A 33 9.17 4.28 0.86
CA ARG A 33 9.44 4.68 -0.53
C ARG A 33 8.20 4.55 -1.39
N VAL A 34 7.47 3.43 -1.30
CA VAL A 34 6.19 3.24 -1.99
C VAL A 34 5.20 4.34 -1.61
N ARG A 35 5.05 4.62 -0.30
CA ARG A 35 4.14 5.67 0.17
C ARG A 35 4.46 7.02 -0.48
N ALA A 36 5.74 7.39 -0.53
CA ALA A 36 6.17 8.63 -1.18
C ALA A 36 5.80 8.65 -2.68
N LEU A 37 6.06 7.56 -3.40
CA LEU A 37 5.72 7.43 -4.83
C LEU A 37 4.21 7.52 -5.08
N ILE A 38 3.38 6.95 -4.20
CA ILE A 38 1.92 7.03 -4.32
C ILE A 38 1.45 8.49 -4.15
N HIS A 39 2.00 9.24 -3.20
CA HIS A 39 1.68 10.66 -3.02
C HIS A 39 2.13 11.52 -4.21
N GLU A 40 3.28 11.19 -4.81
CA GLU A 40 3.77 11.88 -6.00
C GLU A 40 2.88 11.62 -7.22
N ALA A 41 2.51 10.35 -7.45
CA ALA A 41 1.70 9.93 -8.60
C ALA A 41 0.22 10.33 -8.48
N VAL A 42 -0.33 10.39 -7.26
CA VAL A 42 -1.74 10.69 -7.00
C VAL A 42 -1.85 11.83 -5.99
N PRO A 43 -1.76 13.10 -6.45
CA PRO A 43 -1.94 14.25 -5.58
C PRO A 43 -3.30 14.20 -4.87
N GLY A 44 -3.30 14.27 -3.55
CA GLY A 44 -4.51 14.20 -2.73
C GLY A 44 -5.02 12.79 -2.43
N VAL A 45 -4.18 11.76 -2.65
CA VAL A 45 -4.46 10.40 -2.18
C VAL A 45 -4.76 10.39 -0.68
N GLU A 46 -5.81 9.66 -0.31
CA GLU A 46 -6.21 9.46 1.07
C GLU A 46 -5.47 8.24 1.64
N GLU A 47 -4.99 8.39 2.86
CA GLU A 47 -4.38 7.28 3.61
C GLU A 47 -5.39 6.72 4.59
N GLU A 48 -5.49 5.40 4.60
CA GLU A 48 -6.41 4.66 5.44
C GLU A 48 -5.67 3.54 6.17
N TRP A 49 -6.16 3.21 7.36
CA TRP A 49 -5.65 2.12 8.18
C TRP A 49 -6.74 1.07 8.34
N LYS A 50 -6.62 -0.05 7.61
CA LYS A 50 -7.68 -1.06 7.51
C LYS A 50 -7.15 -2.44 7.87
N TRP A 51 -8.07 -3.39 8.02
CA TRP A 51 -7.79 -4.83 8.08
C TRP A 51 -6.58 -5.21 8.95
N MET A 52 -6.75 -5.08 10.27
CA MET A 52 -5.76 -5.51 11.28
C MET A 52 -4.34 -4.98 11.04
N GLY A 53 -4.23 -3.71 10.60
CA GLY A 53 -2.96 -3.00 10.56
C GLY A 53 -2.34 -2.85 9.18
N THR A 54 -3.17 -2.83 8.15
CA THR A 54 -2.77 -2.72 6.75
C THR A 54 -2.92 -1.26 6.28
N PRO A 55 -1.82 -0.61 5.86
CA PRO A 55 -1.87 0.62 5.07
C PRO A 55 -2.71 0.44 3.81
N VAL A 56 -3.59 1.39 3.54
CA VAL A 56 -4.42 1.42 2.34
C VAL A 56 -4.40 2.83 1.78
N TRP A 57 -4.25 2.95 0.46
CA TRP A 57 -4.35 4.23 -0.25
C TRP A 57 -5.60 4.25 -1.12
N SER A 58 -6.30 5.38 -1.11
CA SER A 58 -7.54 5.56 -1.86
C SER A 58 -7.61 6.90 -2.58
N SER A 59 -8.26 6.88 -3.74
CA SER A 59 -8.61 8.06 -4.52
C SER A 59 -9.87 7.73 -5.30
N GLN A 60 -11.00 8.28 -4.86
CA GLN A 60 -12.34 7.92 -5.37
C GLN A 60 -12.62 6.40 -5.29
N GLY A 61 -12.13 5.77 -4.22
CA GLY A 61 -12.14 4.31 -4.01
C GLY A 61 -10.74 3.78 -3.71
N ILE A 62 -10.64 2.52 -3.27
CA ILE A 62 -9.35 1.95 -2.88
C ILE A 62 -8.49 1.71 -4.13
N LEU A 63 -7.29 2.29 -4.12
CA LEU A 63 -6.27 2.10 -5.15
C LEU A 63 -5.51 0.80 -4.87
N CYS A 64 -4.76 0.76 -3.77
CA CYS A 64 -3.96 -0.38 -3.39
C CYS A 64 -3.75 -0.51 -1.87
N THR A 65 -3.29 -1.69 -1.47
CA THR A 65 -2.84 -2.02 -0.11
C THR A 65 -1.32 -1.91 0.00
N GLY A 66 -0.80 -1.76 1.23
CA GLY A 66 0.63 -1.77 1.56
C GLY A 66 0.97 -2.84 2.59
N GLU A 67 0.92 -4.10 2.17
CA GLU A 67 1.10 -5.24 3.07
C GLU A 67 2.59 -5.55 3.28
N SER A 68 2.97 -5.98 4.49
CA SER A 68 4.35 -6.35 4.81
C SER A 68 4.43 -7.80 5.26
N TYR A 69 5.11 -8.63 4.48
CA TYR A 69 5.33 -10.04 4.74
C TYR A 69 6.78 -10.28 5.18
N LYS A 70 7.11 -11.53 5.53
CA LYS A 70 8.48 -11.88 5.95
C LYS A 70 9.52 -11.64 4.84
N SER A 71 9.17 -11.90 3.59
CA SER A 71 10.09 -11.89 2.45
C SER A 71 9.85 -10.80 1.41
N HIS A 72 8.75 -10.05 1.52
CA HIS A 72 8.34 -9.05 0.54
C HIS A 72 7.42 -8.00 1.16
N VAL A 73 7.38 -6.81 0.55
CA VAL A 73 6.29 -5.85 0.70
C VAL A 73 5.35 -6.03 -0.49
N LYS A 74 4.06 -6.21 -0.24
CA LYS A 74 3.06 -6.48 -1.29
C LYS A 74 2.15 -5.29 -1.48
N LEU A 75 2.02 -4.86 -2.73
CA LEU A 75 1.02 -3.89 -3.15
C LEU A 75 -0.08 -4.58 -3.94
N THR A 76 -1.25 -4.74 -3.33
CA THR A 76 -2.40 -5.31 -4.04
C THR A 76 -3.26 -4.19 -4.60
N PHE A 77 -3.37 -4.11 -5.93
CA PHE A 77 -4.24 -3.16 -6.61
C PHE A 77 -5.61 -3.80 -6.84
N LEU A 78 -6.68 -3.22 -6.27
CA LEU A 78 -8.01 -3.85 -6.29
C LEU A 78 -8.63 -3.90 -7.68
N LYS A 79 -8.28 -2.95 -8.55
CA LYS A 79 -8.62 -2.95 -9.98
C LYS A 79 -7.41 -3.27 -10.86
N GLY A 80 -6.42 -3.97 -10.30
CA GLY A 80 -5.16 -4.26 -10.96
C GLY A 80 -5.32 -4.95 -12.31
N ALA A 81 -6.30 -5.84 -12.49
CA ALA A 81 -6.54 -6.53 -13.77
C ALA A 81 -6.99 -5.60 -14.91
N SER A 82 -7.50 -4.40 -14.58
CA SER A 82 -7.91 -3.39 -15.56
C SER A 82 -6.82 -2.38 -15.91
N LEU A 83 -5.67 -2.43 -15.23
CA LEU A 83 -4.56 -1.51 -15.49
C LEU A 83 -3.73 -2.02 -16.67
N GLU A 84 -3.22 -1.12 -17.49
CA GLU A 84 -2.15 -1.49 -18.43
C GLU A 84 -0.86 -1.72 -17.63
N ASP A 85 -0.04 -2.67 -18.08
CA ASP A 85 1.25 -2.98 -17.45
C ASP A 85 2.34 -3.13 -18.50
N PRO A 86 2.69 -2.03 -19.20
CA PRO A 86 3.65 -2.07 -20.30
C PRO A 86 5.06 -2.44 -19.84
N SER A 87 5.39 -2.21 -18.56
CA SER A 87 6.70 -2.51 -17.97
C SER A 87 6.74 -3.86 -17.24
N GLY A 88 5.62 -4.57 -17.16
CA GLY A 88 5.56 -5.89 -16.51
C GLY A 88 5.83 -5.86 -15.00
N LEU A 89 5.37 -4.81 -14.31
CA LEU A 89 5.60 -4.62 -12.88
C LEU A 89 4.77 -5.60 -12.02
N PHE A 90 3.59 -6.01 -12.48
CA PHE A 90 2.80 -6.99 -11.74
C PHE A 90 3.47 -8.37 -11.82
N ASN A 91 3.86 -8.90 -10.68
CA ASN A 91 4.53 -10.19 -10.55
C ASN A 91 3.76 -11.20 -9.67
N SER A 92 2.61 -10.79 -9.11
CA SER A 92 1.84 -11.58 -8.15
C SER A 92 0.33 -11.43 -8.37
N SER A 93 -0.44 -12.45 -7.97
CA SER A 93 -1.90 -12.50 -8.17
C SER A 93 -2.35 -12.31 -9.63
N LEU A 94 -1.59 -12.84 -10.60
CA LEU A 94 -1.78 -12.58 -12.04
C LEU A 94 -3.01 -13.26 -12.65
N ASP A 95 -3.45 -14.39 -12.10
CA ASP A 95 -4.60 -15.16 -12.62
C ASP A 95 -5.97 -14.59 -12.20
N GLY A 96 -5.99 -13.46 -11.48
CA GLY A 96 -7.22 -12.85 -10.96
C GLY A 96 -7.91 -11.94 -11.97
N ASN A 97 -9.25 -12.00 -12.03
CA ASN A 97 -10.06 -11.16 -12.93
C ASN A 97 -10.27 -9.71 -12.45
N ALA A 98 -9.80 -9.35 -11.25
CA ALA A 98 -10.03 -8.03 -10.65
C ALA A 98 -8.75 -7.39 -10.14
N ARG A 99 -7.98 -8.14 -9.35
CA ARG A 99 -6.77 -7.65 -8.68
C ARG A 99 -5.50 -8.21 -9.32
N ARG A 100 -4.43 -7.43 -9.26
CA ARG A 100 -3.04 -7.86 -9.47
C ARG A 100 -2.18 -7.23 -8.37
N ALA A 101 -1.02 -7.82 -8.11
CA ALA A 101 -0.13 -7.36 -7.06
C ALA A 101 1.33 -7.26 -7.52
N ILE A 102 2.05 -6.39 -6.83
CA ILE A 102 3.51 -6.23 -6.94
C ILE A 102 4.09 -6.68 -5.60
N ASP A 103 4.90 -7.74 -5.64
CA ASP A 103 5.71 -8.21 -4.52
C ASP A 103 7.10 -7.60 -4.67
N ILE A 104 7.47 -6.70 -3.77
CA ILE A 104 8.74 -5.99 -3.74
C ILE A 104 9.68 -6.76 -2.82
N HIS A 105 10.84 -7.15 -3.33
CA HIS A 105 11.84 -7.96 -2.62
C HIS A 105 13.03 -7.13 -2.13
N GLU A 106 13.79 -7.72 -1.20
CA GLU A 106 15.00 -7.09 -0.66
C GLU A 106 16.02 -6.83 -1.77
N GLY A 107 16.52 -5.59 -1.85
CA GLY A 107 17.51 -5.18 -2.83
C GLY A 107 16.95 -4.77 -4.20
N GLU A 108 15.63 -4.82 -4.40
CA GLU A 108 15.00 -4.23 -5.58
C GLU A 108 14.97 -2.70 -5.49
N GLU A 109 15.27 -2.04 -6.61
CA GLU A 109 15.18 -0.59 -6.72
C GLU A 109 13.75 -0.18 -7.10
N LEU A 110 13.19 0.73 -6.30
CA LEU A 110 11.88 1.34 -6.56
C LEU A 110 12.09 2.67 -7.28
N ASP A 111 12.09 2.59 -8.61
CA ASP A 111 12.17 3.72 -9.51
C ASP A 111 10.88 4.58 -9.46
N ALA A 112 11.05 5.87 -9.76
CA ALA A 112 9.98 6.84 -9.89
C ALA A 112 9.58 7.02 -11.36
#